data_AF-A0A7C4AAF8-F1
#
_entry.id   AF-A0A7C4AAF8-F1
#
_cell.length_a   1.000
_cell.length_b   1.000
_cell.length_c   1.000
_cell.angle_alpha   90.00
_cell.angle_beta   90.00
_cell.angle_gamma   90.00
#
_symmetry.space_group_name_H-M   'P 1'
#
loop_
_entity.id
_entity.type
_entity.pdbx_description
1 polymer ?
#
loop_
_entity_poly.entity_id
_entity_poly.type
_entity_poly.pdbx_seq_one_letter_code
_entity_poly.pdbx_strand_id
1 'polypeptide(L)'
;MAATLTPSEEAQLATTIEMFEIIVQSDPSDHQSLEILKEAYSKLGRTEQVVATSKRMAKAYEGLGQLSSAILEYESILELRPDDS
;
A
#
# COMPACT_ATOMS: atom_id res chain seq x y z
N MET A 1 -16.25 -14.70 -8.37
CA MET A 1 -16.93 -14.71 -7.06
C MET A 1 -16.16 -13.75 -6.18
N ALA A 2 -16.74 -12.62 -5.78
CA ALA A 2 -16.07 -11.71 -4.85
C ALA A 2 -15.98 -12.43 -3.49
N ALA A 3 -14.77 -12.75 -3.06
CA ALA A 3 -14.54 -13.27 -1.71
C ALA A 3 -14.90 -12.16 -0.74
N THR A 4 -16.11 -12.20 -0.19
CA THR A 4 -16.50 -11.34 0.92
C THR A 4 -15.65 -11.76 2.11
N LEU A 5 -14.72 -10.90 2.52
CA LEU A 5 -13.94 -11.12 3.73
C LEU A 5 -14.89 -11.35 4.91
N THR A 6 -14.56 -12.32 5.75
CA THR A 6 -15.28 -12.51 7.01
C THR A 6 -14.95 -11.38 7.97
N PRO A 7 -15.85 -11.02 8.91
CA PRO A 7 -15.58 -9.99 9.91
C PRO A 7 -14.31 -10.25 10.74
N SER A 8 -13.93 -11.53 10.90
CA SER A 8 -12.69 -11.92 11.57
C SER A 8 -11.45 -11.57 10.76
N GLU A 9 -11.48 -11.76 9.44
CA GLU A 9 -10.36 -11.43 8.55
C GLU A 9 -10.20 -9.91 8.45
N GLU A 10 -11.30 -9.16 8.35
CA GLU A 10 -11.25 -7.69 8.37
C GLU A 10 -10.64 -7.16 9.67
N ALA A 11 -11.01 -7.72 10.83
CA ALA A 11 -10.43 -7.35 12.11
C ALA A 11 -8.93 -7.68 12.21
N GLN A 12 -8.50 -8.83 11.66
CA GLN A 12 -7.10 -9.21 11.61
C GLN A 12 -6.30 -8.29 10.70
N LEU A 13 -6.84 -7.92 9.54
CA LEU A 13 -6.23 -6.94 8.63
C LEU A 13 -6.16 -5.55 9.27
N ALA A 14 -7.20 -5.12 9.98
CA ALA A 14 -7.19 -3.85 10.71
C ALA A 14 -6.10 -3.82 11.79
N THR A 15 -5.96 -4.90 12.56
CA THR A 15 -4.89 -5.03 13.56
C THR A 15 -3.50 -5.01 12.90
N THR A 16 -3.37 -5.71 11.77
CA THR A 16 -2.13 -5.73 10.98
C THR A 16 -1.77 -4.30 10.55
N ILE A 17 -2.75 -3.55 10.03
CA ILE A 17 -2.56 -2.17 9.62
C ILE A 17 -2.06 -1.31 10.78
N GLU A 18 -2.70 -1.38 11.96
CA GLU A 18 -2.27 -0.58 13.12
C GLU A 18 -0.82 -0.90 13.52
N MET A 19 -0.44 -2.17 13.56
CA MET A 19 0.92 -2.58 13.93
C MET A 19 1.96 -2.06 12.94
N PHE A 20 1.69 -2.17 11.63
CA PHE A 20 2.62 -1.74 10.59
C PHE A 20 2.64 -0.23 10.39
N GLU A 21 1.52 0.48 10.64
CA GLU A 21 1.50 1.95 10.63
C GLU A 21 2.46 2.53 11.66
N ILE A 22 2.56 1.94 12.86
CA ILE A 22 3.51 2.37 13.90
C ILE A 22 4.96 2.16 13.44
N ILE A 23 5.23 1.04 12.74
CA ILE A 23 6.56 0.76 12.20
C ILE A 23 6.92 1.79 11.13
N VAL A 24 6.03 2.07 10.19
CA VAL A 24 6.25 3.07 9.13
C VAL A 24 6.33 4.50 9.69
N GLN A 25 5.65 4.79 10.80
CA GLN A 25 5.84 6.07 11.49
C GLN A 25 7.25 6.21 12.07
N SER A 26 7.85 5.10 12.50
CA SER A 26 9.21 5.07 13.07
C SER A 26 10.27 5.04 11.97
N ASP A 27 10.05 4.26 10.90
CA ASP A 27 10.86 4.18 9.70
C ASP A 27 9.98 4.32 8.45
N PRO A 28 9.84 5.55 7.90
CA PRO A 28 9.03 5.80 6.70
C PRO A 28 9.57 5.13 5.43
N SER A 29 10.79 4.60 5.47
CA SER A 29 11.44 3.92 4.36
C SER A 29 11.37 2.40 4.44
N ASP A 30 10.71 1.84 5.46
CA ASP A 30 10.52 0.40 5.58
C ASP A 30 9.58 -0.13 4.48
N HIS A 31 10.21 -0.60 3.40
CA HIS A 31 9.54 -1.15 2.23
C HIS A 31 8.67 -2.36 2.55
N GLN A 32 9.10 -3.25 3.44
CA GLN A 32 8.33 -4.44 3.78
C GLN A 32 7.02 -4.05 4.48
N SER A 33 7.12 -3.11 5.42
CA SER A 33 5.95 -2.60 6.12
C SER A 33 4.98 -1.88 5.17
N LEU A 34 5.49 -1.09 4.22
CA LEU A 34 4.67 -0.44 3.20
C LEU A 34 3.97 -1.45 2.27
N GLU A 35 4.65 -2.53 1.86
CA GLU A 35 4.04 -3.59 1.06
C GLU A 35 2.89 -4.29 1.80
N ILE A 36 3.10 -4.63 3.07
CA ILE A 36 2.08 -5.30 3.89
C ILE A 36 0.87 -4.37 4.09
N LEU A 37 1.10 -3.09 4.35
CA LEU A 37 0.02 -2.09 4.45
C LEU A 37 -0.75 -1.98 3.14
N LYS A 38 -0.05 -1.90 1.99
CA LYS A 38 -0.67 -1.84 0.66
C LYS A 38 -1.59 -3.04 0.42
N GLU A 39 -1.11 -4.25 0.70
CA GLU A 39 -1.90 -5.48 0.53
C GLU A 39 -3.12 -5.49 1.47
N ALA A 40 -2.94 -5.11 2.74
CA ALA A 40 -4.02 -5.07 3.71
C ALA A 40 -5.11 -4.06 3.32
N TYR A 41 -4.73 -2.85 2.89
CA TYR A 41 -5.67 -1.87 2.38
C TYR A 41 -6.38 -2.35 1.12
N SER A 42 -5.67 -3.02 0.20
CA SER A 42 -6.28 -3.58 -1.02
C SER A 42 -7.33 -4.63 -0.68
N LYS A 43 -7.05 -5.51 0.28
CA LYS A 43 -8.02 -6.52 0.74
C LYS A 43 -9.25 -5.88 1.37
N LEU A 44 -9.07 -4.81 2.15
CA LEU A 44 -10.17 -4.06 2.77
C LEU A 44 -10.92 -3.12 1.79
N GLY A 45 -10.57 -3.09 0.50
CA GLY A 45 -11.20 -2.19 -0.48
C GLY A 45 -10.87 -0.70 -0.26
N ARG A 46 -9.79 -0.42 0.47
CA ARG A 46 -9.34 0.91 0.87
C ARG A 46 -8.44 1.54 -0.19
N THR A 47 -8.99 1.76 -1.39
CA THR A 47 -8.22 2.17 -2.59
C THR A 47 -7.42 3.46 -2.39
N GLU A 48 -7.96 4.46 -1.67
CA GLU A 48 -7.24 5.71 -1.37
C GLU A 48 -5.94 5.45 -0.60
N GLN A 49 -5.97 4.55 0.38
CA GLN A 49 -4.80 4.20 1.20
C GLN A 49 -3.80 3.34 0.41
N VAL A 50 -4.27 2.47 -0.49
CA VAL A 50 -3.42 1.75 -1.44
C VAL A 50 -2.63 2.73 -2.29
N VAL A 51 -3.31 3.71 -2.91
CA VAL A 51 -2.68 4.72 -3.76
C VAL A 51 -1.68 5.56 -2.98
N ALA A 52 -2.04 6.03 -1.78
CA ALA A 52 -1.13 6.79 -0.93
C ALA A 52 0.13 6.00 -0.56
N THR A 53 -0.02 4.71 -0.27
CA THR A 53 1.10 3.82 0.09
C THR A 53 1.99 3.54 -1.11
N SER A 54 1.42 3.23 -2.28
CA SER A 54 2.18 3.08 -3.53
C SER A 54 2.95 4.35 -3.90
N LYS A 55 2.37 5.54 -3.72
CA LYS A 55 3.07 6.82 -3.99
C LYS A 55 4.29 6.98 -3.07
N ARG A 56 4.19 6.55 -1.81
CA ARG A 56 5.34 6.57 -0.88
C ARG A 56 6.41 5.58 -1.29
N MET A 57 6.03 4.35 -1.65
CA MET A 57 6.96 3.33 -2.14
C MET A 57 7.69 3.81 -3.40
N ALA A 58 6.98 4.40 -4.36
CA ALA A 58 7.56 4.92 -5.58
C ALA A 58 8.62 6.00 -5.30
N LYS A 59 8.32 6.96 -4.40
CA LYS A 59 9.29 7.98 -3.96
C LYS A 59 10.51 7.39 -3.24
N ALA A 60 10.31 6.35 -2.43
CA ALA A 60 11.41 5.66 -1.78
C ALA A 60 12.32 4.97 -2.82
N TYR A 61 11.73 4.30 -3.82
CA TYR A 61 12.47 3.71 -4.94
C TYR A 61 13.21 4.74 -5.79
N GLU A 62 12.62 5.92 -6.04
CA GLU A 62 13.30 7.04 -6.70
C GLU A 62 14.55 7.47 -5.93
N GLY A 63 14.44 7.62 -4.60
CA GLY A 63 15.58 7.97 -3.73
C GLY A 63 16.70 6.94 -3.74
N LEU A 64 16.37 5.66 -3.94
CA LEU A 64 17.33 4.56 -4.08
C LEU A 64 17.88 4.38 -5.51
N GLY A 65 17.38 5.16 -6.47
CA GLY A 65 17.73 5.02 -7.90
C GLY A 65 17.08 3.82 -8.59
N GLN A 66 16.13 3.15 -7.94
CA GLN A 66 15.38 2.01 -8.47
C GLN A 66 14.18 2.47 -9.30
N LEU A 67 14.46 3.19 -10.39
CA LEU A 67 13.42 3.82 -11.22
C LEU A 67 12.43 2.81 -11.80
N SER A 68 12.86 1.59 -12.15
CA SER A 68 11.97 0.55 -12.66
C SER A 68 10.86 0.19 -11.67
N SER A 69 11.20 0.06 -10.38
CA SER A 69 10.22 -0.24 -9.33
C SER A 69 9.30 0.95 -9.06
N ALA A 70 9.84 2.17 -9.12
CA ALA A 70 9.03 3.39 -8.99
C ALA A 70 7.98 3.49 -10.11
N ILE A 71 8.38 3.23 -11.36
CA ILE A 71 7.48 3.25 -12.53
C ILE A 71 6.34 2.25 -12.34
N LEU A 72 6.65 1.00 -11.96
CA LEU A 72 5.63 -0.03 -11.74
C LEU A 72 4.60 0.37 -10.67
N GLU A 73 5.04 1.01 -9.58
CA GLU A 73 4.12 1.49 -8.55
C GLU A 73 3.23 2.64 -9.06
N TYR A 74 3.77 3.56 -9.86
CA TYR A 74 2.98 4.62 -10.49
C TYR A 74 2.00 4.08 -11.53
N GLU A 75 2.39 3.08 -12.32
CA GLU A 75 1.49 2.40 -13.26
C GLU A 75 0.34 1.73 -12.51
N SER A 76 0.62 1.03 -11.41
CA SER A 76 -0.41 0.43 -10.56
C SER A 76 -1.39 1.47 -10.00
N ILE A 77 -0.90 2.65 -9.63
CA ILE A 77 -1.75 3.77 -9.21
C ILE A 77 -2.66 4.24 -10.35
N LEU A 78 -2.12 4.42 -11.56
CA LEU A 78 -2.89 4.85 -12.72
C LEU A 78 -3.96 3.83 -13.13
N GLU A 79 -3.67 2.53 -12.99
CA GLU A 79 -4.67 1.47 -13.22
C GLU A 79 -5.82 1.53 -12.20
N LEU A 80 -5.52 1.82 -10.94
CA LEU A 80 -6.52 1.95 -9.88
C LEU A 80 -7.27 3.29 -9.93
N ARG A 81 -6.61 4.35 -10.38
CA ARG A 81 -7.10 5.73 -10.45
C ARG A 81 -6.66 6.39 -11.76
N PRO A 82 -7.36 6.10 -12.87
CA PRO A 82 -7.01 6.68 -14.17
C PRO A 82 -7.21 8.20 -14.25
N ASP A 83 -7.94 8.81 -13.30
CA ASP A 83 -8.18 10.25 -13.20
C ASP A 83 -7.20 11.02 -12.28
N ASP A 84 -6.19 10.36 -11.69
CA ASP A 84 -5.18 11.01 -10.84
C ASP A 84 -4.05 11.58 -11.73
N SER A 85 -4.38 12.59 -12.55
CA SER A 85 -3.47 13.32 -13.46
C SER A 85 -2.79 14.51 -12.80
#